data_AF-A0A1J0WIK2-F1
#
_entry.id   AF-A0A1J0WIK2-F1
#
_cell.length_a   1.000
_cell.length_b   1.000
_cell.length_c   1.000
_cell.angle_alpha   90.00
_cell.angle_beta   90.00
_cell.angle_gamma   90.00
#
_symmetry.space_group_name_H-M   'P 1'
#
loop_
_entity.id
_entity.type
_entity.pdbx_description
1 polymer ?
#
loop_
_entity_poly.entity_id
_entity_poly.type
_entity_poly.pdbx_seq_one_letter_code
_entity_poly.pdbx_strand_id
1 'polypeptide(L)' 'MTAPELDVMLTFHWPIVMRRVMADGSDPWLAQFVKSIARHGKRPSWRPSAKQEQIMRRLVSELGTAPEPEVELIER' A
#
# COMPACT_ATOMS: atom_id res chain seq x y z
N MET A 1 6.92 -12.37 7.22
CA MET A 1 5.45 -12.16 7.24
C MET A 1 4.78 -13.48 6.93
N THR A 2 3.75 -13.85 7.70
CA THR A 2 2.97 -15.06 7.42
C THR A 2 2.00 -14.85 6.25
N ALA A 3 1.46 -15.92 5.68
CA ALA A 3 0.48 -15.79 4.59
C ALA A 3 -0.80 -15.04 5.02
N PRO A 4 -1.39 -15.30 6.21
CA PRO A 4 -2.53 -14.53 6.70
C PRO A 4 -2.21 -13.04 6.92
N GLU A 5 -1.03 -12.72 7.47
CA GLU A 5 -0.60 -11.32 7.64
C GLU A 5 -0.49 -10.59 6.30
N LEU A 6 0.05 -11.25 5.27
CA LEU A 6 0.15 -10.68 3.93
C LEU A 6 -1.23 -10.45 3.33
N ASP A 7 -2.16 -11.39 3.50
CA ASP A 7 -3.52 -11.27 2.98
C ASP A 7 -4.28 -10.10 3.63
N VAL A 8 -4.19 -9.97 4.96
CA VAL A 8 -4.74 -8.83 5.70
C VAL A 8 -4.13 -7.53 5.20
N MET A 9 -2.81 -7.49 5.04
CA MET A 9 -2.11 -6.30 4.55
C MET A 9 -2.57 -5.89 3.16
N LEU A 10 -2.61 -6.83 2.20
CA LEU A 10 -2.98 -6.56 0.82
C LEU A 10 -4.45 -6.18 0.68
N THR A 11 -5.33 -6.77 1.50
CA THR A 11 -6.78 -6.56 1.40
C THR A 11 -7.22 -5.27 2.09
N PHE A 12 -6.73 -5.00 3.31
CA PHE A 12 -7.26 -3.91 4.12
C PHE A 12 -6.36 -2.67 4.17
N HIS A 13 -5.03 -2.84 4.13
CA HIS A 13 -4.10 -1.72 4.35
C HIS A 13 -3.50 -1.19 3.05
N TRP A 14 -3.19 -2.07 2.11
CA TRP A 14 -2.53 -1.70 0.86
C TRP A 14 -3.34 -0.72 -0.02
N PRO A 15 -4.68 -0.79 -0.09
CA PRO A 15 -5.48 0.21 -0.82
C PRO A 15 -5.27 1.65 -0.28
N ILE A 16 -5.16 1.82 1.03
CA ILE A 16 -4.93 3.12 1.68
C ILE A 16 -3.52 3.63 1.34
N VAL A 17 -2.51 2.77 1.49
CA VAL A 17 -1.12 3.08 1.11
C VAL A 17 -1.05 3.53 -0.35
N MET A 18 -1.69 2.78 -1.25
CA MET A 18 -1.69 3.11 -2.67
C MET A 18 -2.36 4.46 -2.95
N ARG A 19 -3.54 4.74 -2.36
CA ARG A 19 -4.20 6.04 -2.52
C ARG A 19 -3.32 7.20 -2.06
N ARG A 20 -2.67 7.07 -0.90
CA ARG A 20 -1.82 8.13 -0.33
C ARG A 20 -0.55 8.39 -1.14
N VAL A 21 0.17 7.34 -1.53
CA VAL A 21 1.37 7.47 -2.36
C VAL A 21 1.03 8.11 -3.71
N MET A 22 -0.11 7.74 -4.30
CA MET A 22 -0.53 8.29 -5.58
C MET A 22 -1.03 9.74 -5.48
N ALA A 23 -1.63 10.13 -4.35
CA ALA A 23 -2.07 11.51 -4.10
C ALA A 23 -0.90 12.45 -3.81
N ASP A 24 0.13 11.98 -3.08
CA ASP A 24 1.34 12.75 -2.81
C ASP A 24 2.13 13.04 -4.10
N GLY A 25 2.31 12.03 -4.95
CA GLY A 25 2.87 12.20 -6.30
C GLY A 25 4.34 12.65 -6.37
N SER A 26 5.02 12.82 -5.23
CA SER A 26 6.37 13.37 -5.16
C SER A 26 7.48 12.35 -5.47
N ASP A 27 7.20 11.05 -5.27
CA ASP A 27 8.15 9.95 -5.48
C ASP A 27 7.67 8.96 -6.57
N PRO A 28 8.19 9.08 -7.82
CA PRO A 28 7.86 8.16 -8.91
C PRO A 28 8.30 6.72 -8.64
N TRP A 29 9.39 6.51 -7.91
CA TRP A 29 9.86 5.17 -7.56
C TRP A 29 8.89 4.50 -6.60
N LEU A 30 8.44 5.23 -5.58
CA LEU A 30 7.47 4.72 -4.61
C LEU A 30 6.13 4.39 -5.27
N ALA A 31 5.68 5.25 -6.19
CA ALA A 31 4.47 5.01 -6.99
C ALA A 31 4.55 3.70 -7.80
N GLN A 32 5.69 3.41 -8.42
CA GLN A 32 5.91 2.14 -9.14
C GLN A 32 6.02 0.95 -8.17
N PHE A 33 6.67 1.14 -7.03
CA PHE A 33 6.80 0.11 -6.00
C PHE A 33 5.41 -0.34 -5.52
N VAL A 34 4.54 0.58 -5.09
CA VAL A 34 3.22 0.22 -4.55
C VAL A 34 2.32 -0.47 -5.57
N LYS A 35 2.37 -0.04 -6.84
CA LYS A 35 1.69 -0.68 -7.97
C LYS A 35 2.21 -2.08 -8.23
N SER A 36 3.52 -2.28 -8.14
CA SER A 36 4.14 -3.58 -8.38
C SER A 36 3.67 -4.62 -7.36
N ILE A 37 3.60 -4.25 -6.07
CA ILE A 37 3.10 -5.11 -5.00
C ILE A 37 1.61 -5.43 -5.21
N ALA A 38 0.78 -4.43 -5.50
CA ALA A 38 -0.65 -4.64 -5.76
C ALA A 38 -0.88 -5.60 -6.95
N ARG A 39 -0.04 -5.51 -7.99
CA ARG A 39 -0.10 -6.41 -9.15
C ARG A 39 0.34 -7.83 -8.80
N HIS A 40 1.45 -7.98 -8.08
CA HIS A 40 1.99 -9.29 -7.72
C HIS A 40 1.15 -9.99 -6.65
N GLY A 41 0.60 -9.24 -5.70
CA GLY A 41 -0.25 -9.73 -4.61
C GLY A 41 -1.51 -10.47 -5.05
N LYS A 42 -1.96 -10.25 -6.30
CA LYS A 42 -3.08 -11.01 -6.91
C LYS A 42 -2.74 -12.48 -7.19
N ARG A 43 -1.45 -12.85 -7.16
CA ARG A 43 -0.99 -14.22 -7.44
C ARG A 43 -0.93 -15.01 -6.11
N PRO A 44 -1.70 -16.10 -5.94
CA PRO A 44 -1.78 -16.83 -4.67
C PRO A 44 -0.44 -17.36 -4.15
N SER A 45 0.47 -17.73 -5.06
CA SER A 45 1.81 -18.26 -4.74
C SER A 45 2.86 -17.17 -4.52
N TRP A 46 2.56 -15.90 -4.82
CA TRP A 46 3.55 -14.85 -4.67
C TRP A 46 3.77 -14.51 -3.20
N ARG A 47 5.03 -14.29 -2.84
CA ARG A 47 5.44 -13.78 -1.54
C ARG A 47 6.45 -12.64 -1.76
N PRO A 48 6.38 -11.57 -0.97
CA PRO A 48 7.38 -10.51 -1.05
C PRO A 48 8.75 -11.05 -0.60
N SER A 49 9.81 -10.50 -1.18
CA SER A 49 11.15 -10.66 -0.62
C SER A 49 11.27 -9.98 0.75
N ALA A 50 12.28 -10.34 1.54
CA ALA A 50 12.51 -9.73 2.85
C ALA A 50 12.61 -8.19 2.79
N LYS A 51 13.26 -7.66 1.73
CA LYS A 51 13.36 -6.20 1.51
C LYS A 51 12.00 -5.59 1.18
N GLN A 52 11.21 -6.25 0.32
CA GLN A 52 9.86 -5.79 0.01
C GLN A 52 8.98 -5.78 1.25
N GLU A 53 9.02 -6.84 2.06
CA GLU A 53 8.29 -6.92 3.34
C GLU A 53 8.65 -5.75 4.27
N GLN A 54 9.94 -5.44 4.43
CA GLN A 54 10.38 -4.32 5.27
C GLN A 54 9.79 -2.99 4.80
N ILE A 55 9.84 -2.72 3.49
CA ILE A 55 9.27 -1.50 2.92
C ILE A 55 7.74 -1.49 3.08
N MET A 56 7.07 -2.61 2.82
CA MET A 56 5.62 -2.74 2.97
C MET A 56 5.18 -2.43 4.40
N ARG A 57 5.85 -3.01 5.41
CA ARG A 57 5.56 -2.75 6.83
C ARG A 57 5.76 -1.29 7.20
N ARG A 58 6.84 -0.68 6.72
CA ARG A 58 7.11 0.75 6.94
C ARG A 58 6.00 1.63 6.36
N LEU A 59 5.60 1.40 5.11
CA LEU A 59 4.53 2.15 4.46
C LEU A 59 3.19 1.99 5.16
N VAL A 60 2.86 0.79 5.65
CA VAL A 60 1.64 0.59 6.44
C VAL A 60 1.71 1.31 7.78
N SER A 61 2.86 1.33 8.44
CA SER A 61 3.02 2.08 9.70
C SER A 61 2.91 3.60 9.51
N GLU A 62 3.48 4.14 8.44
CA GLU A 62 3.53 5.58 8.17
C GLU A 62 2.25 6.09 7.51
N LEU A 63 1.68 5.32 6.59
CA LEU A 63 0.56 5.72 5.73
C LEU A 63 -0.70 4.91 5.95
N GLY A 64 -0.69 3.80 6.70
CA GLY A 64 -1.88 2.96 6.92
C GLY A 64 -2.70 3.35 8.14
N THR A 65 -2.17 4.21 9.02
CA THR A 65 -2.75 4.52 10.34
C THR A 65 -3.18 5.98 10.52
N ALA A 66 -2.71 6.91 9.65
CA ALA A 66 -3.14 8.30 9.76
C ALA A 66 -4.64 8.42 9.42
N PRO A 67 -5.39 9.36 10.02
CA PRO A 67 -6.78 9.64 9.64
C PRO A 67 -6.90 9.92 8.13
N GLU A 68 -7.98 9.46 7.48
CA GLU A 68 -8.25 9.88 6.10
C GLU A 68 -8.43 11.42 6.08
N PRO A 69 -7.76 12.15 5.18
CA PRO A 69 -8.01 13.57 5.03
C PRO A 69 -9.48 13.79 4.66
N GLU A 70 -10.10 14.80 5.24
CA GLU A 70 -11.47 15.19 4.93
C GLU A 70 -11.54 15.51 3.43
N VAL A 71 -12.24 14.68 2.67
CA VAL A 71 -12.36 14.86 1.22
C VAL A 71 -13.42 15.93 1.00
N GLU A 72 -13.00 17.13 0.59
CA GLU A 72 -13.92 18.19 0.19
C GLU A 72 -14.62 17.75 -1.11
N LEU A 73 -15.86 17.26 -1.00
CA LEU A 73 -16.68 16.86 -2.13
C LEU A 73 -17.04 18.12 -2.94
N ILE A 74 -16.46 18.26 -4.13
CA ILE A 74 -16.78 19.34 -5.08
C ILE A 74 -18.00 18.91 -5.91
N GLU A 75 -19.16 18.77 -5.26
CA GLU A 75 -20.44 18.78 -5.98
C GLU A 75 -21.06 20.18 -5.81
N ARG A 76 -21.23 20.89 -6.93
CA ARG A 76 -21.93 22.19 -7.03
C ARG A 76 -22.96 22.13 -8.14
#